data_AF-A0A1V5LUC6-F1
#
_entry.id   AF-A0A1V5LUC6-F1
#
_cell.length_a   1.000
_cell.length_b   1.000
_cell.length_c   1.000
_cell.angle_alpha   90.00
_cell.angle_beta   90.00
_cell.angle_gamma   90.00
#
_symmetry.space_group_name_H-M   'P 1'
#
loop_
_entity.id
_entity.type
_entity.pdbx_description
1 polymer ?
#
loop_
_entity_poly.entity_id
_entity_poly.type
_entity_poly.pdbx_seq_one_letter_code
_entity_poly.pdbx_strand_id
1 'polypeptide(L)'
;MTIPLRIFRSFRSNFYENDILRGPENYSDAYFDELTANGFNAVWLRGLLRNLAYTDVFPNLGEGVAAHQDALNAVVERAARHGVHVLLYLQEPQALPSTHPFWVHHPEARGHTAPFEDYEADPLRTAFCTSESAVRAWLRAAMTGLFRAVPNLGGWFAITTSEYPAHCYSRILGYRQGEQTTCPRCRERHPMAIVRDVLQDLYDGTRAASAEALTIAWNWSWAYYEEDPQPSLLPYLPADMAVMLDWERGGYHALPNGKPYFVDEYSLAYAGPSERFMALYTEARRRNLPVMVKLQIGTTHELATVPNLPVVDTLYRKLVDAERLGAAGMLATWNFGNTFSLNTATIARFVETSDRPAPEAFVKSLAEGCFGLADGSGVGKAVAYFSKALAWLPSDQDLLYFWPGNYAPSYPLTLAPLTGAPMGWSCLLQERGDDLSATETQFTADETVECLRHLLAEWDAGVALLDDALSGSEEKSARLERGVAHAISHIYRSTLHVYQVYLLRRDRPEDMDARYGAILAAETANLTALLPWVEADPRLGFHAECQRYMFTPESIRAKITDLQDQLRASASQK
;
A
#
# COMPACT_ATOMS: atom_id res chain seq x y z
N MET A 1 15.00 13.02 18.84
CA MET A 1 15.86 12.21 17.94
C MET A 1 14.93 11.75 16.85
N THR A 2 15.20 12.14 15.61
CA THR A 2 14.37 11.80 14.45
C THR A 2 14.24 10.28 14.28
N ILE A 3 13.13 9.81 13.72
CA ILE A 3 12.86 8.38 13.45
C ILE A 3 14.05 7.75 12.71
N PRO A 4 14.80 6.79 13.28
CA PRO A 4 16.16 6.49 12.81
C PRO A 4 16.23 5.62 11.56
N LEU A 5 15.34 4.63 11.41
CA LEU A 5 15.22 3.79 10.21
C LEU A 5 14.00 4.24 9.38
N ARG A 6 14.20 4.56 8.11
CA ARG A 6 13.16 5.10 7.23
C ARG A 6 13.20 4.33 5.91
N ILE A 7 12.35 3.32 5.81
CA ILE A 7 12.31 2.35 4.72
C ILE A 7 11.32 2.82 3.64
N PHE A 8 11.75 2.82 2.39
CA PHE A 8 10.94 3.11 1.21
C PHE A 8 11.03 1.97 0.19
N ARG A 9 10.37 2.12 -0.97
CA ARG A 9 10.48 1.15 -2.08
C ARG A 9 10.56 1.87 -3.42
N SER A 10 11.25 1.29 -4.38
CA SER A 10 11.21 1.77 -5.76
C SER A 10 9.86 1.48 -6.40
N PHE A 11 9.25 2.45 -7.06
CA PHE A 11 8.03 2.23 -7.87
C PHE A 11 8.28 1.32 -9.09
N ARG A 12 9.54 1.10 -9.46
CA ARG A 12 9.95 0.19 -10.56
C ARG A 12 9.97 -1.27 -10.14
N SER A 13 10.01 -1.54 -8.83
CA SER A 13 9.92 -2.91 -8.32
C SER A 13 8.53 -3.46 -8.55
N ASN A 14 8.45 -4.59 -9.23
CA ASN A 14 7.22 -5.35 -9.41
C ASN A 14 7.13 -6.44 -8.34
N PHE A 15 6.13 -6.36 -7.47
CA PHE A 15 5.92 -7.32 -6.39
C PHE A 15 5.60 -8.74 -6.88
N TYR A 16 4.98 -8.86 -8.06
CA TYR A 16 4.55 -10.14 -8.63
C TYR A 16 5.61 -10.78 -9.54
N GLU A 17 6.70 -10.07 -9.85
CA GLU A 17 7.86 -10.62 -10.55
C GLU A 17 8.98 -11.01 -9.58
N ASN A 18 10.09 -11.50 -10.13
CA ASN A 18 11.29 -11.79 -9.36
C ASN A 18 12.04 -10.49 -9.00
N ASP A 19 11.60 -9.84 -7.92
CA ASP A 19 12.11 -8.55 -7.45
C ASP A 19 13.64 -8.57 -7.20
N ILE A 20 14.19 -9.72 -6.77
CA ILE A 20 15.63 -9.88 -6.52
C ILE A 20 16.44 -9.81 -7.82
N LEU A 21 16.09 -10.60 -8.83
CA LEU A 21 16.82 -10.62 -10.11
C LEU A 21 16.68 -9.31 -10.88
N ARG A 22 15.56 -8.61 -10.73
CA ARG A 22 15.32 -7.28 -11.31
C ARG A 22 15.90 -6.14 -10.47
N GLY A 23 16.32 -6.43 -9.24
CA GLY A 23 16.87 -5.47 -8.29
C GLY A 23 17.98 -4.59 -8.87
N PRO A 24 19.01 -5.14 -9.54
CA PRO A 24 20.09 -4.36 -10.14
C PRO A 24 19.62 -3.29 -11.14
N GLU A 25 18.48 -3.49 -11.80
CA GLU A 25 17.90 -2.55 -12.76
C GLU A 25 16.97 -1.53 -12.08
N ASN A 26 16.24 -1.97 -11.05
CA ASN A 26 15.25 -1.16 -10.32
C ASN A 26 15.86 -0.20 -9.29
N TYR A 27 17.09 -0.50 -8.83
CA TYR A 27 17.80 0.25 -7.78
C TYR A 27 19.16 0.75 -8.28
N SER A 28 19.18 1.79 -9.12
CA SER A 28 20.41 2.41 -9.64
C SER A 28 21.08 3.36 -8.62
N ASP A 29 22.32 3.79 -8.87
CA ASP A 29 22.97 4.82 -8.03
C ASP A 29 22.12 6.11 -7.99
N ALA A 30 21.60 6.56 -9.14
CA ALA A 30 20.71 7.71 -9.21
C ALA A 30 19.42 7.56 -8.39
N TYR A 31 18.88 6.33 -8.27
CA TYR A 31 17.75 6.07 -7.41
C TYR A 31 18.12 6.22 -5.92
N PHE A 32 19.30 5.73 -5.51
CA PHE A 32 19.76 5.89 -4.13
C PHE A 32 20.12 7.33 -3.78
N ASP A 33 20.68 8.09 -4.72
CA ASP A 33 20.87 9.54 -4.58
C ASP A 33 19.51 10.24 -4.32
N GLU A 34 18.49 9.92 -5.12
CA GLU A 34 17.16 10.50 -4.97
C GLU A 34 16.46 10.05 -3.68
N LEU A 35 16.62 8.78 -3.30
CA LEU A 35 16.10 8.20 -2.06
C LEU A 35 16.63 8.95 -0.83
N THR A 36 17.95 9.15 -0.77
CA THR A 36 18.62 9.82 0.36
C THR A 36 18.30 11.32 0.39
N ALA A 37 18.18 11.98 -0.78
CA ALA A 37 17.70 13.35 -0.89
C ALA A 37 16.26 13.53 -0.36
N ASN A 38 15.44 12.48 -0.43
CA ASN A 38 14.10 12.45 0.17
C ASN A 38 14.09 11.98 1.64
N GLY A 39 15.26 11.87 2.27
CA GLY A 39 15.40 11.59 3.70
C GLY A 39 15.31 10.12 4.08
N PHE A 40 15.17 9.18 3.14
CA PHE A 40 15.15 7.75 3.45
C PHE A 40 16.56 7.17 3.53
N ASN A 41 16.72 6.10 4.31
CA ASN A 41 18.01 5.43 4.48
C ASN A 41 17.90 3.90 4.38
N ALA A 42 16.77 3.39 3.90
CA ALA A 42 16.60 1.97 3.64
C ALA A 42 15.60 1.71 2.51
N VAL A 43 15.77 0.58 1.83
CA VAL A 43 14.84 0.02 0.84
C VAL A 43 14.47 -1.41 1.18
N TRP A 44 13.42 -1.92 0.56
CA TRP A 44 13.08 -3.33 0.67
C TRP A 44 12.82 -4.02 -0.67
N LEU A 45 13.18 -5.30 -0.75
CA LEU A 45 12.90 -6.19 -1.88
C LEU A 45 12.13 -7.42 -1.40
N ARG A 46 11.22 -7.95 -2.23
CA ARG A 46 10.55 -9.23 -1.92
C ARG A 46 11.53 -10.38 -2.02
N GLY A 47 11.77 -11.08 -0.91
CA GLY A 47 12.63 -12.26 -0.83
C GLY A 47 11.84 -13.55 -0.83
N LEU A 48 12.37 -14.58 -1.49
CA LEU A 48 11.91 -15.97 -1.40
C LEU A 48 13.07 -16.84 -0.95
N LEU A 49 13.00 -17.44 0.24
CA LEU A 49 14.15 -18.14 0.85
C LEU A 49 14.61 -19.32 0.01
N ARG A 50 13.66 -20.05 -0.60
CA ARG A 50 13.98 -21.14 -1.54
C ARG A 50 14.76 -20.69 -2.78
N ASN A 51 14.77 -19.40 -3.11
CA ASN A 51 15.56 -18.83 -4.19
C ASN A 51 16.84 -18.14 -3.70
N LEU A 52 16.97 -17.90 -2.39
CA LEU A 52 18.02 -17.07 -1.80
C LEU A 52 19.05 -17.87 -1.00
N ALA A 53 18.76 -19.12 -0.65
CA ALA A 53 19.69 -19.97 0.06
C ALA A 53 19.53 -21.45 -0.32
N TYR A 54 20.67 -22.10 -0.51
CA TYR A 54 20.76 -23.56 -0.58
C TYR A 54 20.95 -24.14 0.82
N THR A 55 20.36 -25.31 1.07
CA THR A 55 20.57 -26.06 2.32
C THR A 55 20.58 -27.57 2.04
N ASP A 56 21.27 -28.33 2.88
CA ASP A 56 21.25 -29.80 2.83
C ASP A 56 19.98 -30.41 3.45
N VAL A 57 19.17 -29.62 4.17
CA VAL A 57 17.95 -30.12 4.86
C VAL A 57 16.90 -30.57 3.85
N PHE A 58 16.69 -29.76 2.81
CA PHE A 58 15.82 -30.05 1.69
C PHE A 58 16.61 -29.93 0.39
N PRO A 59 17.40 -30.97 0.03
CA PRO A 59 18.14 -30.94 -1.22
C PRO A 59 17.16 -30.81 -2.38
N ASN A 60 17.53 -30.03 -3.40
CA ASN A 60 16.71 -29.66 -4.57
C ASN A 60 15.68 -28.53 -4.35
N LEU A 61 15.55 -27.96 -3.14
CA LEU A 61 15.06 -26.59 -2.99
C LEU A 61 16.27 -25.64 -3.05
N GLY A 62 16.28 -24.71 -4.01
CA GLY A 62 17.46 -23.85 -4.23
C GLY A 62 17.85 -23.60 -5.69
N GLU A 63 16.93 -23.77 -6.65
CA GLU A 63 17.25 -23.49 -8.05
C GLU A 63 17.58 -22.01 -8.26
N GLY A 64 18.70 -21.73 -8.93
CA GLY A 64 19.11 -20.36 -9.24
C GLY A 64 19.62 -19.54 -8.05
N VAL A 65 19.91 -20.16 -6.89
CA VAL A 65 20.38 -19.44 -5.68
C VAL A 65 21.57 -18.52 -5.94
N ALA A 66 22.59 -19.00 -6.68
CA ALA A 66 23.77 -18.20 -6.98
C ALA A 66 23.41 -16.90 -7.72
N ALA A 67 22.57 -16.98 -8.76
CA ALA A 67 22.15 -15.81 -9.52
C ALA A 67 21.35 -14.80 -8.67
N HIS A 68 20.50 -15.28 -7.76
CA HIS A 68 19.75 -14.39 -6.85
C HIS A 68 20.65 -13.75 -5.80
N GLN A 69 21.60 -14.51 -5.24
CA GLN A 69 22.58 -13.99 -4.28
C GLN A 69 23.49 -12.96 -4.94
N ASP A 70 23.96 -13.20 -6.17
CA ASP A 70 24.77 -12.24 -6.93
C ASP A 70 23.99 -10.95 -7.21
N ALA A 71 22.74 -11.06 -7.65
CA ALA A 71 21.88 -9.91 -7.91
C ALA A 71 21.58 -9.11 -6.61
N LEU A 72 21.27 -9.80 -5.52
CA LEU A 72 21.03 -9.17 -4.21
C LEU A 72 22.30 -8.49 -3.68
N ASN A 73 23.45 -9.16 -3.75
CA ASN A 73 24.75 -8.58 -3.38
C ASN A 73 25.04 -7.31 -4.20
N ALA A 74 24.79 -7.32 -5.50
CA ALA A 74 25.00 -6.14 -6.33
C ALA A 74 24.16 -4.93 -5.90
N VAL A 75 22.91 -5.16 -5.47
CA VAL A 75 22.04 -4.10 -4.93
C VAL A 75 22.52 -3.64 -3.55
N VAL A 76 22.86 -4.58 -2.66
CA VAL A 76 23.34 -4.31 -1.30
C VAL A 76 24.64 -3.49 -1.32
N GLU A 77 25.64 -3.92 -2.09
CA GLU A 77 26.92 -3.21 -2.23
C GLU A 77 26.73 -1.82 -2.87
N ARG A 78 25.76 -1.69 -3.77
CA ARG A 78 25.41 -0.39 -4.34
C ARG A 78 24.78 0.50 -3.29
N ALA A 79 23.75 0.04 -2.58
CA ALA A 79 23.05 0.80 -1.55
C ALA A 79 24.00 1.26 -0.42
N ALA A 80 24.95 0.40 -0.02
CA ALA A 80 25.92 0.70 1.03
C ALA A 80 26.79 1.93 0.71
N ARG A 81 27.17 2.15 -0.56
CA ARG A 81 27.93 3.34 -0.98
C ARG A 81 27.17 4.65 -0.77
N HIS A 82 25.85 4.57 -0.68
CA HIS A 82 24.94 5.70 -0.44
C HIS A 82 24.47 5.77 1.02
N GLY A 83 25.00 4.90 1.91
CA GLY A 83 24.53 4.82 3.29
C GLY A 83 23.11 4.28 3.44
N VAL A 84 22.66 3.47 2.49
CA VAL A 84 21.30 2.90 2.43
C VAL A 84 21.33 1.42 2.79
N HIS A 85 20.45 1.00 3.70
CA HIS A 85 20.24 -0.41 4.04
C HIS A 85 19.28 -1.09 3.07
N VAL A 86 19.53 -2.35 2.74
CA VAL A 86 18.59 -3.20 1.99
C VAL A 86 17.99 -4.22 2.93
N LEU A 87 16.66 -4.28 3.00
CA LEU A 87 15.92 -5.27 3.78
C LEU A 87 15.13 -6.21 2.86
N LEU A 88 14.87 -7.42 3.32
CA LEU A 88 13.96 -8.34 2.65
C LEU A 88 12.57 -8.29 3.27
N TYR A 89 11.53 -8.18 2.44
CA TYR A 89 10.19 -8.59 2.81
C TYR A 89 10.10 -10.11 2.69
N LEU A 90 9.69 -10.78 3.77
CA LEU A 90 9.51 -12.23 3.81
C LEU A 90 8.08 -12.61 4.22
N GLN A 91 7.58 -13.68 3.61
CA GLN A 91 6.45 -14.45 4.14
C GLN A 91 6.78 -15.93 4.00
N GLU A 92 7.64 -16.37 4.89
CA GLU A 92 8.26 -17.68 4.82
C GLU A 92 7.76 -18.57 5.97
N PRO A 93 7.70 -19.90 5.78
CA PRO A 93 8.02 -20.65 4.56
C PRO A 93 6.91 -20.49 3.50
N GLN A 94 7.18 -19.90 2.33
CA GLN A 94 6.12 -19.67 1.34
C GLN A 94 5.74 -20.98 0.64
N ALA A 95 4.44 -21.24 0.46
CA ALA A 95 3.91 -22.46 -0.12
C ALA A 95 4.39 -22.73 -1.56
N LEU A 96 4.27 -23.99 -1.97
CA LEU A 96 4.50 -24.44 -3.35
C LEU A 96 3.19 -24.91 -3.99
N PRO A 97 3.10 -24.98 -5.34
CA PRO A 97 2.04 -25.72 -6.01
C PRO A 97 1.86 -27.10 -5.38
N SER A 98 0.61 -27.55 -5.23
CA SER A 98 0.31 -28.85 -4.60
C SER A 98 0.93 -30.05 -5.34
N THR A 99 1.16 -29.86 -6.63
CA THR A 99 1.77 -30.82 -7.55
C THR A 99 3.31 -30.77 -7.60
N HIS A 100 3.95 -29.84 -6.89
CA HIS A 100 5.39 -29.65 -6.95
C HIS A 100 6.16 -30.93 -6.50
N PRO A 101 7.20 -31.41 -7.23
CA PRO A 101 7.91 -32.65 -6.93
C PRO A 101 8.50 -32.74 -5.52
N PHE A 102 8.83 -31.59 -4.92
CA PHE A 102 9.24 -31.47 -3.52
C PHE A 102 8.34 -32.29 -2.58
N TRP A 103 7.02 -32.25 -2.80
CA TRP A 103 6.07 -32.92 -1.92
C TRP A 103 6.00 -34.44 -2.07
N VAL A 104 6.62 -35.00 -3.12
CA VAL A 104 6.81 -36.45 -3.30
C VAL A 104 8.05 -36.91 -2.55
N HIS A 105 9.12 -36.10 -2.57
CA HIS A 105 10.38 -36.38 -1.88
C HIS A 105 10.30 -36.09 -0.36
N HIS A 106 9.47 -35.12 0.03
CA HIS A 106 9.31 -34.64 1.41
C HIS A 106 7.83 -34.59 1.83
N PRO A 107 7.11 -35.73 1.81
CA PRO A 107 5.70 -35.78 2.22
C PRO A 107 5.50 -35.36 3.69
N GLU A 108 6.50 -35.55 4.54
CA GLU A 108 6.50 -35.12 5.94
C GLU A 108 6.34 -33.61 6.11
N ALA A 109 6.89 -32.82 5.18
CA ALA A 109 6.87 -31.36 5.22
C ALA A 109 5.49 -30.77 4.84
N ARG A 110 4.57 -31.57 4.28
CA ARG A 110 3.25 -31.12 3.83
C ARG A 110 2.42 -30.55 4.97
N GLY A 111 1.83 -29.39 4.73
CA GLY A 111 0.92 -28.69 5.63
C GLY A 111 -0.51 -28.65 5.10
N HIS A 112 -1.17 -27.52 5.35
CA HIS A 112 -2.49 -27.22 4.81
C HIS A 112 -2.43 -27.09 3.28
N THR A 113 -3.43 -27.65 2.58
CA THR A 113 -3.60 -27.44 1.15
C THR A 113 -4.94 -26.75 0.93
N ALA A 114 -4.93 -25.65 0.18
CA ALA A 114 -6.12 -24.89 -0.14
C ALA A 114 -6.00 -24.26 -1.54
N PRO A 115 -7.14 -23.92 -2.17
CA PRO A 115 -7.15 -23.05 -3.32
C PRO A 115 -6.49 -21.71 -3.00
N PHE A 116 -5.70 -21.21 -3.93
CA PHE A 116 -5.20 -19.84 -3.89
C PHE A 116 -5.14 -19.33 -5.31
N GLU A 117 -5.88 -18.26 -5.57
CA GLU A 117 -5.87 -17.59 -6.86
C GLU A 117 -4.52 -16.89 -7.03
N ASP A 118 -3.56 -17.62 -7.59
CA ASP A 118 -2.34 -17.10 -8.15
C ASP A 118 -2.44 -17.15 -9.67
N TYR A 119 -1.65 -16.35 -10.38
CA TYR A 119 -1.64 -16.27 -11.85
C TYR A 119 -1.11 -17.54 -12.54
N GLU A 120 -1.21 -18.72 -11.92
CA GLU A 120 -0.61 -19.99 -12.37
C GLU A 120 -1.65 -21.09 -12.66
N ALA A 121 -1.19 -22.11 -13.39
CA ALA A 121 -2.00 -23.24 -13.86
C ALA A 121 -2.43 -24.26 -12.78
N ASP A 122 -1.82 -24.27 -11.59
CA ASP A 122 -2.22 -25.11 -10.45
C ASP A 122 -3.01 -24.27 -9.44
N PRO A 123 -4.32 -24.50 -9.28
CA PRO A 123 -5.17 -23.71 -8.39
C PRO A 123 -4.91 -24.00 -6.91
N LEU A 124 -4.18 -25.07 -6.55
CA LEU A 124 -3.96 -25.49 -5.17
C LEU A 124 -2.53 -25.20 -4.71
N ARG A 125 -2.40 -24.57 -3.56
CA ARG A 125 -1.13 -24.34 -2.87
C ARG A 125 -1.05 -25.20 -1.62
N THR A 126 0.12 -25.80 -1.38
CA THR A 126 0.40 -26.56 -0.16
C THR A 126 1.39 -25.80 0.71
N ALA A 127 0.94 -25.45 1.91
CA ALA A 127 1.74 -24.82 2.95
C ALA A 127 2.79 -25.78 3.49
N PHE A 128 3.88 -25.23 4.03
CA PHE A 128 4.85 -26.00 4.80
C PHE A 128 4.34 -26.19 6.25
N CYS A 129 4.49 -27.40 6.79
CA CYS A 129 4.16 -27.68 8.18
C CYS A 129 5.32 -27.32 9.10
N THR A 130 5.25 -26.16 9.76
CA THR A 130 6.28 -25.72 10.72
C THR A 130 6.20 -26.41 12.09
N SER A 131 5.27 -27.37 12.26
CA SER A 131 5.37 -28.34 13.35
C SER A 131 6.30 -29.51 13.02
N GLU A 132 6.73 -29.63 11.75
CA GLU A 132 7.77 -30.58 11.35
C GLU A 132 9.16 -29.99 11.59
N SER A 133 10.01 -30.77 12.26
CA SER A 133 11.34 -30.36 12.68
C SER A 133 12.27 -30.05 11.51
N ALA A 134 12.14 -30.79 10.41
CA ALA A 134 12.92 -30.56 9.19
C ALA A 134 12.59 -29.20 8.55
N VAL A 135 11.31 -28.79 8.54
CA VAL A 135 10.92 -27.46 8.02
C VAL A 135 11.52 -26.35 8.87
N ARG A 136 11.47 -26.49 10.20
CA ARG A 136 12.08 -25.52 11.12
C ARG A 136 13.61 -25.43 10.96
N ALA A 137 14.26 -26.58 10.79
CA ALA A 137 15.70 -26.64 10.53
C ALA A 137 16.08 -25.99 9.19
N TRP A 138 15.26 -26.20 8.15
CA TRP A 138 15.44 -25.57 6.85
C TRP A 138 15.39 -24.05 6.94
N LEU A 139 14.38 -23.47 7.60
CA LEU A 139 14.26 -22.01 7.78
C LEU A 139 15.50 -21.40 8.44
N ARG A 140 15.95 -21.99 9.55
CA ARG A 140 17.18 -21.53 10.25
C ARG A 140 18.42 -21.64 9.37
N ALA A 141 18.60 -22.76 8.69
CA ALA A 141 19.75 -23.00 7.82
C ALA A 141 19.76 -22.06 6.62
N ALA A 142 18.61 -21.84 5.98
CA ALA A 142 18.45 -20.94 4.84
C ALA A 142 18.80 -19.49 5.22
N MET A 143 18.27 -19.00 6.35
CA MET A 143 18.61 -17.65 6.84
C MET A 143 20.09 -17.52 7.20
N THR A 144 20.68 -18.53 7.86
CA THR A 144 22.11 -18.55 8.16
C THR A 144 22.95 -18.49 6.88
N GLY A 145 22.60 -19.30 5.88
CA GLY A 145 23.28 -19.36 4.59
C GLY A 145 23.17 -18.05 3.82
N LEU A 146 21.97 -17.45 3.77
CA LEU A 146 21.71 -16.17 3.12
C LEU A 146 22.57 -15.05 3.71
N PHE A 147 22.55 -14.85 5.03
CA PHE A 147 23.31 -13.78 5.67
C PHE A 147 24.83 -14.01 5.64
N ARG A 148 25.31 -15.24 5.43
CA ARG A 148 26.72 -15.52 5.13
C ARG A 148 27.09 -15.18 3.69
N ALA A 149 26.19 -15.45 2.75
CA ALA A 149 26.41 -15.20 1.32
C ALA A 149 26.24 -13.72 0.94
N VAL A 150 25.43 -12.98 1.70
CA VAL A 150 25.14 -11.55 1.51
C VAL A 150 25.40 -10.81 2.84
N PRO A 151 26.67 -10.67 3.26
CA PRO A 151 27.03 -10.23 4.61
C PRO A 151 26.59 -8.79 4.95
N ASN A 152 26.44 -7.93 3.94
CA ASN A 152 26.02 -6.54 4.11
C ASN A 152 24.49 -6.35 4.01
N LEU A 153 23.71 -7.44 3.94
CA LEU A 153 22.25 -7.34 3.94
C LEU A 153 21.77 -6.72 5.26
N GLY A 154 20.97 -5.65 5.16
CA GLY A 154 20.58 -4.83 6.30
C GLY A 154 19.57 -5.51 7.24
N GLY A 155 18.84 -6.51 6.77
CA GLY A 155 17.88 -7.24 7.59
C GLY A 155 16.66 -7.75 6.83
N TRP A 156 15.59 -7.99 7.57
CA TRP A 156 14.30 -8.42 7.03
C TRP A 156 13.13 -7.94 7.89
N PHE A 157 11.96 -7.86 7.26
CA PHE A 157 10.68 -7.81 7.95
C PHE A 157 9.76 -8.90 7.41
N ALA A 158 8.92 -9.46 8.28
CA ALA A 158 8.07 -10.58 7.91
C ALA A 158 6.59 -10.31 8.21
N ILE A 159 5.76 -10.61 7.22
CA ILE A 159 4.33 -10.88 7.40
C ILE A 159 4.19 -12.39 7.55
N THR A 160 3.44 -12.84 8.56
CA THR A 160 3.17 -14.26 8.78
C THR A 160 1.74 -14.66 8.45
N THR A 161 0.83 -13.69 8.35
CA THR A 161 -0.61 -13.91 8.17
C THR A 161 -1.11 -13.25 6.89
N SER A 162 -2.18 -13.80 6.31
CA SER A 162 -2.94 -13.34 5.14
C SER A 162 -2.24 -13.32 3.78
N GLU A 163 -1.12 -12.64 3.59
CA GLU A 163 -0.67 -12.24 2.22
C GLU A 163 -0.53 -13.41 1.21
N TYR A 164 0.22 -14.45 1.55
CA TYR A 164 0.41 -15.67 0.76
C TYR A 164 0.19 -16.94 1.60
N PRO A 165 -0.18 -18.07 0.97
CA PRO A 165 -0.05 -19.37 1.61
C PRO A 165 1.40 -19.62 1.97
N ALA A 166 1.66 -19.96 3.24
CA ALA A 166 2.99 -20.11 3.81
C ALA A 166 3.03 -21.24 4.83
N HIS A 167 2.88 -20.93 6.13
CA HIS A 167 2.63 -21.93 7.16
C HIS A 167 1.15 -22.37 7.18
N CYS A 168 0.84 -23.45 7.90
CA CYS A 168 -0.47 -24.13 7.87
C CYS A 168 -1.70 -23.28 8.25
N TYR A 169 -1.50 -22.09 8.82
CA TYR A 169 -2.58 -21.19 9.21
C TYR A 169 -2.59 -19.89 8.39
N SER A 170 -1.56 -19.58 7.60
CA SER A 170 -1.35 -18.22 7.05
C SER A 170 -2.54 -17.68 6.24
N ARG A 171 -3.35 -18.56 5.63
CA ARG A 171 -4.58 -18.22 4.88
C ARG A 171 -5.89 -18.63 5.55
N ILE A 172 -5.85 -19.07 6.80
CA ILE A 172 -7.03 -19.43 7.59
C ILE A 172 -7.46 -18.20 8.40
N LEU A 173 -8.11 -17.26 7.72
CA LEU A 173 -8.52 -15.99 8.32
C LEU A 173 -9.75 -16.15 9.22
N GLY A 174 -10.52 -17.23 9.05
CA GLY A 174 -11.68 -17.54 9.87
C GLY A 174 -11.39 -18.32 11.16
N TYR A 175 -10.14 -18.38 11.65
CA TYR A 175 -9.77 -19.22 12.80
C TYR A 175 -10.62 -18.93 14.04
N ARG A 176 -10.83 -17.64 14.35
CA ARG A 176 -11.66 -17.20 15.46
C ARG A 176 -13.17 -17.49 15.26
N GLN A 177 -13.57 -17.76 14.02
CA GLN A 177 -14.92 -18.19 13.63
C GLN A 177 -15.05 -19.72 13.54
N GLY A 178 -13.99 -20.46 13.90
CA GLY A 178 -14.00 -21.93 13.97
C GLY A 178 -13.37 -22.62 12.75
N GLU A 179 -12.87 -21.89 11.75
CA GLU A 179 -12.08 -22.51 10.68
C GLU A 179 -10.80 -23.12 11.23
N GLN A 180 -10.37 -24.23 10.65
CA GLN A 180 -9.17 -24.95 11.10
C GLN A 180 -8.33 -25.43 9.92
N THR A 181 -7.04 -25.63 10.21
CA THR A 181 -6.11 -26.23 9.26
C THR A 181 -6.41 -27.70 9.04
N THR A 182 -6.23 -28.16 7.80
CA THR A 182 -6.32 -29.59 7.46
C THR A 182 -5.08 -30.37 7.88
N CYS A 183 -4.00 -29.69 8.31
CA CYS A 183 -2.79 -30.35 8.78
C CYS A 183 -3.01 -31.02 10.15
N PRO A 184 -2.83 -32.35 10.29
CA PRO A 184 -3.12 -33.06 11.53
C PRO A 184 -2.20 -32.69 12.70
N ARG A 185 -1.02 -32.13 12.43
CA ARG A 185 -0.08 -31.65 13.46
C ARG A 185 -0.43 -30.26 13.93
N CYS A 186 -0.65 -29.34 12.99
CA CYS A 186 -0.89 -27.94 13.33
C CYS A 186 -2.28 -27.70 13.91
N ARG A 187 -3.29 -28.51 13.57
CA ARG A 187 -4.66 -28.39 14.12
C ARG A 187 -4.73 -28.51 15.66
N GLU A 188 -3.75 -29.17 16.27
CA GLU A 188 -3.65 -29.34 17.72
C GLU A 188 -2.89 -28.19 18.40
N ARG A 189 -2.54 -27.14 17.64
CA ARG A 189 -1.72 -26.01 18.10
C ARG A 189 -2.44 -24.69 17.87
N HIS A 190 -2.22 -23.75 18.79
CA HIS A 190 -2.68 -22.38 18.63
C HIS A 190 -1.91 -21.69 17.47
N PRO A 191 -2.57 -20.97 16.53
CA PRO A 191 -1.91 -20.33 15.39
C PRO A 191 -0.79 -19.36 15.80
N MET A 192 -0.96 -18.61 16.90
CA MET A 192 0.10 -17.70 17.37
C MET A 192 1.37 -18.43 17.82
N ALA A 193 1.27 -19.69 18.26
CA ALA A 193 2.46 -20.50 18.53
C ALA A 193 3.19 -20.90 17.23
N ILE A 194 2.44 -21.07 16.13
CA ILE A 194 3.00 -21.31 14.79
C ILE A 194 3.68 -20.05 14.24
N VAL A 195 3.06 -18.87 14.42
CA VAL A 195 3.66 -17.58 14.04
C VAL A 195 4.95 -17.35 14.81
N ARG A 196 4.94 -17.56 16.13
CA ARG A 196 6.14 -17.45 16.99
C ARG A 196 7.26 -18.37 16.51
N ASP A 197 6.92 -19.61 16.21
CA ASP A 197 7.87 -20.61 15.71
C ASP A 197 8.58 -20.16 14.43
N VAL A 198 7.83 -19.61 13.47
CA VAL A 198 8.37 -19.07 12.23
C VAL A 198 9.31 -17.89 12.52
N LEU A 199 8.84 -16.89 13.27
CA LEU A 199 9.63 -15.69 13.57
C LEU A 199 10.92 -16.04 14.33
N GLN A 200 10.86 -16.98 15.27
CA GLN A 200 12.02 -17.43 16.02
C GLN A 200 13.05 -18.12 15.13
N ASP A 201 12.64 -18.94 14.17
CA ASP A 201 13.59 -19.56 13.24
C ASP A 201 14.27 -18.56 12.33
N LEU A 202 13.50 -17.62 11.79
CA LEU A 202 14.05 -16.57 10.93
C LEU A 202 15.08 -15.75 11.72
N TYR A 203 14.76 -15.42 12.97
CA TYR A 203 15.65 -14.72 13.89
C TYR A 203 16.91 -15.53 14.24
N ASP A 204 16.76 -16.78 14.68
CA ASP A 204 17.89 -17.63 15.11
C ASP A 204 18.86 -17.86 13.96
N GLY A 205 18.34 -18.13 12.75
CA GLY A 205 19.16 -18.27 11.56
C GLY A 205 19.89 -16.98 11.18
N THR A 206 19.22 -15.83 11.33
CA THR A 206 19.86 -14.51 11.12
C THR A 206 20.99 -14.29 12.12
N ARG A 207 20.72 -14.49 13.42
CA ARG A 207 21.70 -14.25 14.50
C ARG A 207 22.87 -15.22 14.50
N ALA A 208 22.72 -16.41 13.91
CA ALA A 208 23.82 -17.34 13.68
C ALA A 208 24.84 -16.85 12.63
N ALA A 209 24.50 -15.83 11.84
CA ALA A 209 25.35 -15.26 10.80
C ALA A 209 25.62 -13.76 10.98
N SER A 210 24.70 -13.01 11.58
CA SER A 210 24.81 -11.56 11.78
C SER A 210 24.18 -11.11 13.11
N ALA A 211 25.00 -10.48 13.95
CA ALA A 211 24.55 -9.85 15.19
C ALA A 211 23.86 -8.49 14.96
N GLU A 212 24.05 -7.87 13.79
CA GLU A 212 23.63 -6.47 13.53
C GLU A 212 22.41 -6.37 12.61
N ALA A 213 22.09 -7.42 11.84
CA ALA A 213 20.98 -7.40 10.91
C ALA A 213 19.65 -7.09 11.62
N LEU A 214 18.85 -6.20 11.04
CA LEU A 214 17.54 -5.81 11.54
C LEU A 214 16.55 -6.97 11.37
N THR A 215 15.83 -7.32 12.43
CA THR A 215 14.77 -8.33 12.39
C THR A 215 13.46 -7.71 12.85
N ILE A 216 12.44 -7.73 11.99
CA ILE A 216 11.21 -6.98 12.20
C ILE A 216 10.00 -7.93 12.03
N ALA A 217 9.20 -8.10 13.08
CA ALA A 217 7.94 -8.81 13.00
C ALA A 217 6.80 -7.81 12.74
N TRP A 218 6.10 -7.95 11.62
CA TRP A 218 4.96 -7.10 11.31
C TRP A 218 3.67 -7.74 11.79
N ASN A 219 2.90 -7.02 12.60
CA ASN A 219 1.63 -7.47 13.18
C ASN A 219 0.46 -7.60 12.18
N TRP A 220 0.73 -7.49 10.87
CA TRP A 220 -0.28 -7.53 9.82
C TRP A 220 -1.18 -8.75 9.99
N SER A 221 -2.48 -8.47 10.17
CA SER A 221 -3.54 -9.48 10.24
C SER A 221 -3.42 -10.52 11.38
N TRP A 222 -2.62 -10.28 12.44
CA TRP A 222 -2.60 -11.18 13.62
C TRP A 222 -3.95 -11.26 14.37
N ALA A 223 -4.80 -10.24 14.24
CA ALA A 223 -6.13 -10.18 14.87
C ALA A 223 -7.09 -11.30 14.43
N TYR A 224 -6.82 -11.97 13.31
CA TYR A 224 -7.56 -13.15 12.86
C TYR A 224 -7.30 -14.40 13.72
N TYR A 225 -6.21 -14.44 14.48
CA TYR A 225 -5.84 -15.58 15.32
C TYR A 225 -6.10 -15.33 16.80
N GLU A 226 -5.79 -14.13 17.28
CA GLU A 226 -5.90 -13.76 18.69
C GLU A 226 -6.26 -12.27 18.78
N GLU A 227 -6.92 -11.85 19.85
CA GLU A 227 -7.24 -10.44 20.07
C GLU A 227 -5.98 -9.63 20.40
N ASP A 228 -5.99 -8.35 20.03
CA ASP A 228 -4.94 -7.44 20.48
C ASP A 228 -4.96 -7.32 22.03
N PRO A 229 -3.81 -7.23 22.70
CA PRO A 229 -2.47 -6.99 22.16
C PRO A 229 -1.64 -8.27 21.92
N GLN A 230 -2.24 -9.37 21.46
CA GLN A 230 -1.53 -10.59 21.04
C GLN A 230 -0.67 -11.23 22.17
N PRO A 231 -1.28 -11.58 23.33
CA PRO A 231 -0.57 -12.06 24.52
C PRO A 231 0.17 -13.39 24.32
N SER A 232 -0.18 -14.20 23.31
CA SER A 232 0.51 -15.45 23.02
C SER A 232 1.79 -15.27 22.19
N LEU A 233 2.07 -14.06 21.70
CA LEU A 233 3.22 -13.77 20.84
C LEU A 233 4.14 -12.67 21.35
N LEU A 234 3.63 -11.44 21.57
CA LEU A 234 4.49 -10.31 21.94
C LEU A 234 5.41 -10.59 23.14
N PRO A 235 4.95 -11.26 24.22
CA PRO A 235 5.80 -11.61 25.36
C PRO A 235 7.01 -12.49 25.06
N TYR A 236 7.00 -13.18 23.92
CA TYR A 236 7.97 -14.21 23.55
C TYR A 236 8.87 -13.80 22.38
N LEU A 237 8.69 -12.59 21.83
CA LEU A 237 9.59 -12.09 20.80
C LEU A 237 10.97 -11.79 21.39
N PRO A 238 12.06 -12.03 20.64
CA PRO A 238 13.41 -11.63 21.05
C PRO A 238 13.49 -10.13 21.36
N ALA A 239 14.27 -9.76 22.38
CA ALA A 239 14.30 -8.40 22.91
C ALA A 239 14.79 -7.33 21.91
N ASP A 240 15.62 -7.73 20.95
CA ASP A 240 16.18 -6.88 19.88
C ASP A 240 15.40 -7.01 18.56
N MET A 241 14.35 -7.83 18.51
CA MET A 241 13.43 -7.87 17.37
C MET A 241 12.46 -6.71 17.46
N ALA A 242 12.38 -5.89 16.41
CA ALA A 242 11.39 -4.84 16.34
C ALA A 242 10.01 -5.41 16.01
N VAL A 243 8.97 -4.80 16.58
CA VAL A 243 7.58 -5.05 16.17
C VAL A 243 7.10 -3.87 15.35
N MET A 244 6.71 -4.13 14.11
CA MET A 244 6.11 -3.11 13.24
C MET A 244 4.59 -3.16 13.38
N LEU A 245 4.01 -2.00 13.70
CA LEU A 245 2.58 -1.82 13.96
C LEU A 245 1.94 -0.93 12.91
N ASP A 246 0.78 -1.34 12.40
CA ASP A 246 -0.07 -0.53 11.52
C ASP A 246 -0.58 0.72 12.25
N TRP A 247 -0.32 1.91 11.70
CA TRP A 247 -0.62 3.18 12.38
C TRP A 247 -2.11 3.51 12.40
N GLU A 248 -2.81 3.32 11.29
CA GLU A 248 -4.22 3.68 11.12
C GLU A 248 -5.19 2.53 11.41
N ARG A 249 -4.77 1.29 11.13
CA ARG A 249 -5.66 0.12 11.18
C ARG A 249 -6.19 -0.14 12.58
N GLY A 250 -7.45 -0.56 12.67
CA GLY A 250 -8.13 -0.89 13.92
C GLY A 250 -8.56 0.33 14.72
N GLY A 251 -8.72 1.49 14.07
CA GLY A 251 -9.20 2.72 14.70
C GLY A 251 -10.60 3.12 14.27
N TYR A 252 -11.16 4.13 14.92
CA TYR A 252 -12.40 4.77 14.49
C TYR A 252 -12.16 6.22 14.06
N HIS A 253 -12.77 6.60 12.95
CA HIS A 253 -12.82 7.98 12.49
C HIS A 253 -14.27 8.41 12.28
N ALA A 254 -14.49 9.70 11.98
CA ALA A 254 -15.81 10.23 11.71
C ALA A 254 -15.76 11.21 10.55
N LEU A 255 -16.76 11.10 9.67
CA LEU A 255 -16.99 12.12 8.65
C LEU A 255 -17.32 13.47 9.32
N PRO A 256 -17.14 14.61 8.63
CA PRO A 256 -17.46 15.92 9.19
C PRO A 256 -18.94 16.11 9.55
N ASN A 257 -19.85 15.29 9.01
CA ASN A 257 -21.26 15.24 9.43
C ASN A 257 -21.51 14.42 10.73
N GLY A 258 -20.45 13.89 11.35
CA GLY A 258 -20.50 13.14 12.60
C GLY A 258 -20.73 11.64 12.46
N LYS A 259 -20.88 11.10 11.24
CA LYS A 259 -21.03 9.64 11.03
C LYS A 259 -19.70 8.93 11.36
N PRO A 260 -19.66 8.04 12.36
CA PRO A 260 -18.47 7.26 12.66
C PRO A 260 -18.30 6.12 11.64
N TYR A 261 -17.05 5.74 11.39
CA TYR A 261 -16.68 4.57 10.60
C TYR A 261 -15.38 3.95 11.12
N PHE A 262 -15.24 2.65 10.89
CA PHE A 262 -14.07 1.86 11.27
C PHE A 262 -13.01 1.91 10.17
N VAL A 263 -11.76 2.15 10.55
CA VAL A 263 -10.61 2.19 9.64
C VAL A 263 -9.81 0.91 9.82
N ASP A 264 -9.78 0.06 8.79
CA ASP A 264 -8.97 -1.17 8.76
C ASP A 264 -7.97 -1.21 7.59
N GLU A 265 -7.62 -0.05 7.04
CA GLU A 265 -6.62 0.10 6.00
C GLU A 265 -5.73 1.33 6.26
N TYR A 266 -4.58 1.44 5.57
CA TYR A 266 -3.80 2.68 5.59
C TYR A 266 -4.63 3.84 5.03
N SER A 267 -4.56 5.00 5.68
CA SER A 267 -5.30 6.19 5.27
C SER A 267 -4.47 7.44 5.45
N LEU A 268 -4.44 8.31 4.44
CA LEU A 268 -3.89 9.66 4.54
C LEU A 268 -4.91 10.67 5.07
N ALA A 269 -6.22 10.35 5.00
CA ALA A 269 -7.27 11.14 5.66
C ALA A 269 -7.22 11.03 7.19
N TYR A 270 -6.89 9.85 7.72
CA TYR A 270 -6.83 9.60 9.16
C TYR A 270 -5.42 9.83 9.72
N ALA A 271 -5.28 10.82 10.61
CA ALA A 271 -3.98 11.15 11.23
C ALA A 271 -3.48 10.08 12.22
N GLY A 272 -4.36 9.29 12.84
CA GLY A 272 -3.98 8.31 13.87
C GLY A 272 -3.23 8.92 15.07
N PRO A 273 -2.45 8.11 15.82
CA PRO A 273 -2.42 6.65 15.75
C PRO A 273 -3.77 6.05 16.20
N SER A 274 -4.10 4.86 15.70
CA SER A 274 -5.32 4.15 16.09
C SER A 274 -5.30 3.67 17.54
N GLU A 275 -6.49 3.40 18.08
CA GLU A 275 -6.65 2.78 19.39
C GLU A 275 -5.93 1.42 19.44
N ARG A 276 -6.03 0.64 18.37
CA ARG A 276 -5.32 -0.64 18.20
C ARG A 276 -3.80 -0.46 18.24
N PHE A 277 -3.26 0.53 17.50
CA PHE A 277 -1.85 0.85 17.55
C PHE A 277 -1.41 1.16 18.98
N MET A 278 -2.14 2.00 19.70
CA MET A 278 -1.77 2.42 21.06
C MET A 278 -1.82 1.27 22.07
N ALA A 279 -2.77 0.35 21.95
CA ALA A 279 -2.85 -0.85 22.77
C ALA A 279 -1.62 -1.76 22.58
N LEU A 280 -1.27 -2.05 21.33
CA LEU A 280 -0.11 -2.86 20.96
C LEU A 280 1.21 -2.18 21.31
N TYR A 281 1.33 -0.88 21.03
CA TYR A 281 2.47 -0.05 21.41
C TYR A 281 2.72 -0.14 22.92
N THR A 282 1.68 0.03 23.73
CA THR A 282 1.80 -0.03 25.19
C THR A 282 2.33 -1.37 25.66
N GLU A 283 1.85 -2.49 25.12
CA GLU A 283 2.34 -3.82 25.48
C GLU A 283 3.78 -4.05 25.00
N ALA A 284 4.11 -3.69 23.76
CA ALA A 284 5.47 -3.80 23.23
C ALA A 284 6.48 -2.99 24.08
N ARG A 285 6.11 -1.77 24.48
CA ARG A 285 6.94 -0.92 25.35
C ARG A 285 7.13 -1.50 26.75
N ARG A 286 6.10 -2.13 27.35
CA ARG A 286 6.26 -2.85 28.65
C ARG A 286 7.31 -3.95 28.60
N ARG A 287 7.55 -4.52 27.40
CA ARG A 287 8.54 -5.56 27.14
C ARG A 287 9.89 -5.03 26.66
N ASN A 288 10.04 -3.70 26.55
CA ASN A 288 11.20 -3.03 25.96
C ASN A 288 11.47 -3.44 24.49
N LEU A 289 10.43 -3.86 23.75
CA LEU A 289 10.59 -4.15 22.33
C LEU A 289 10.72 -2.82 21.54
N PRO A 290 11.63 -2.75 20.55
CA PRO A 290 11.62 -1.66 19.59
C PRO A 290 10.29 -1.66 18.81
N VAL A 291 9.64 -0.51 18.70
CA VAL A 291 8.39 -0.38 17.94
C VAL A 291 8.66 0.40 16.68
N MET A 292 8.35 -0.19 15.53
CA MET A 292 8.32 0.49 14.25
C MET A 292 6.88 0.82 13.85
N VAL A 293 6.73 1.87 13.06
CA VAL A 293 5.42 2.29 12.53
C VAL A 293 5.32 1.93 11.06
N LYS A 294 4.25 1.25 10.68
CA LYS A 294 3.88 1.13 9.27
C LYS A 294 3.04 2.35 8.91
N LEU A 295 3.54 3.12 7.94
CA LEU A 295 2.87 4.28 7.34
C LEU A 295 2.78 4.08 5.83
N GLN A 296 1.87 4.78 5.18
CA GLN A 296 1.89 4.91 3.72
C GLN A 296 1.79 6.38 3.35
N ILE A 297 2.88 6.93 2.79
CA ILE A 297 3.07 8.38 2.72
C ILE A 297 2.76 9.00 1.36
N GLY A 298 2.93 8.26 0.26
CA GLY A 298 2.66 8.76 -1.08
C GLY A 298 1.15 8.78 -1.35
N THR A 299 0.60 7.59 -1.53
CA THR A 299 -0.83 7.31 -1.70
C THR A 299 -1.20 6.04 -0.95
N THR A 300 -2.49 5.84 -0.71
CA THR A 300 -3.07 4.60 -0.20
C THR A 300 -4.07 4.07 -1.24
N HIS A 301 -4.89 3.07 -0.92
CA HIS A 301 -6.01 2.69 -1.77
C HIS A 301 -7.06 3.81 -1.97
N GLU A 302 -6.97 4.91 -1.20
CA GLU A 302 -7.76 6.15 -1.34
C GLU A 302 -7.58 6.86 -2.70
N LEU A 303 -6.44 6.68 -3.37
CA LEU A 303 -6.22 6.97 -4.80
C LEU A 303 -4.77 6.64 -5.18
N ALA A 304 -4.52 5.48 -5.77
CA ALA A 304 -3.18 4.96 -6.03
C ALA A 304 -2.64 5.23 -7.45
N THR A 305 -3.42 5.89 -8.31
CA THR A 305 -3.04 6.26 -9.69
C THR A 305 -2.51 7.67 -9.85
N VAL A 306 -2.15 8.30 -8.73
CA VAL A 306 -1.46 9.59 -8.66
C VAL A 306 -0.15 9.42 -7.86
N PRO A 307 0.86 10.28 -8.05
CA PRO A 307 2.13 10.13 -7.34
C PRO A 307 2.03 10.42 -5.83
N ASN A 308 1.09 11.25 -5.40
CA ASN A 308 0.80 11.55 -4.00
C ASN A 308 -0.63 12.09 -3.81
N LEU A 309 -1.16 11.95 -2.60
CA LEU A 309 -2.25 12.79 -2.09
C LEU A 309 -1.63 13.92 -1.24
N PRO A 310 -1.69 15.20 -1.67
CA PRO A 310 -0.95 16.33 -1.06
C PRO A 310 -1.49 16.85 0.28
N VAL A 311 -1.72 15.96 1.24
CA VAL A 311 -2.14 16.27 2.62
C VAL A 311 -0.95 16.29 3.58
N VAL A 312 0.01 17.16 3.26
CA VAL A 312 1.31 17.25 3.96
C VAL A 312 1.15 17.56 5.45
N ASP A 313 0.16 18.34 5.83
CA ASP A 313 -0.11 18.66 7.24
C ASP A 313 -0.48 17.42 8.05
N THR A 314 -1.32 16.54 7.49
CA THR A 314 -1.68 15.27 8.13
C THR A 314 -0.48 14.32 8.21
N LEU A 315 0.31 14.22 7.14
CA LEU A 315 1.57 13.45 7.16
C LEU A 315 2.55 13.99 8.20
N TYR A 316 2.70 15.31 8.31
CA TYR A 316 3.58 15.95 9.28
C TYR A 316 3.17 15.61 10.73
N ARG A 317 1.87 15.66 11.04
CA ARG A 317 1.34 15.26 12.37
C ARG A 317 1.73 13.82 12.71
N LYS A 318 1.58 12.88 11.75
CA LYS A 318 1.98 11.48 11.93
C LYS A 318 3.45 11.33 12.28
N LEU A 319 4.33 12.07 11.59
CA LEU A 319 5.78 12.02 11.84
C LEU A 319 6.15 12.58 13.21
N VAL A 320 5.53 13.70 13.61
CA VAL A 320 5.70 14.29 14.94
C VAL A 320 5.26 13.31 16.02
N ASP A 321 4.10 12.68 15.85
CA ASP A 321 3.57 11.72 16.81
C ASP A 321 4.41 10.43 16.88
N ALA A 322 4.85 9.90 15.74
CA ALA A 322 5.73 8.73 15.69
C ALA A 322 7.08 9.02 16.36
N GLU A 323 7.66 10.21 16.15
CA GLU A 323 8.89 10.61 16.86
C GLU A 323 8.64 10.76 18.37
N ARG A 324 7.53 11.40 18.76
CA ARG A 324 7.15 11.57 20.18
C ARG A 324 6.98 10.23 20.89
N LEU A 325 6.45 9.23 20.19
CA LEU A 325 6.31 7.86 20.69
C LEU A 325 7.63 7.07 20.66
N GLY A 326 8.72 7.66 20.17
CA GLY A 326 10.03 7.02 20.11
C GLY A 326 10.08 5.84 19.14
N ALA A 327 9.41 5.96 17.99
CA ALA A 327 9.44 4.94 16.96
C ALA A 327 10.88 4.61 16.55
N ALA A 328 11.24 3.32 16.61
CA ALA A 328 12.53 2.78 16.19
C ALA A 328 12.73 2.82 14.67
N GLY A 329 11.66 3.05 13.91
CA GLY A 329 11.72 3.17 12.48
C GLY A 329 10.33 3.27 11.86
N MET A 330 10.30 3.52 10.56
CA MET A 330 9.08 3.49 9.75
C MET A 330 9.29 2.71 8.47
N LEU A 331 8.28 1.93 8.09
CA LEU A 331 8.08 1.52 6.70
C LEU A 331 7.08 2.49 6.08
N ALA A 332 7.54 3.36 5.18
CA ALA A 332 6.76 4.48 4.65
C ALA A 332 5.89 4.11 3.43
N THR A 333 5.97 2.87 2.95
CA THR A 333 5.30 2.43 1.71
C THR A 333 4.85 0.98 1.74
N TRP A 334 4.11 0.57 0.71
CA TRP A 334 3.90 -0.85 0.37
C TRP A 334 4.24 -1.11 -1.11
N ASN A 335 3.39 -1.83 -1.85
CA ASN A 335 3.57 -2.10 -3.28
C ASN A 335 3.26 -0.91 -4.19
N PHE A 336 2.72 0.18 -3.62
CA PHE A 336 2.37 1.42 -4.32
C PHE A 336 2.44 2.62 -3.37
N GLY A 337 2.26 3.84 -3.92
CA GLY A 337 2.59 5.08 -3.22
C GLY A 337 4.11 5.33 -3.14
N ASN A 338 4.84 4.83 -4.13
CA ASN A 338 6.31 4.64 -4.11
C ASN A 338 7.05 5.64 -5.00
N THR A 339 6.38 6.70 -5.43
CA THR A 339 6.93 7.71 -6.33
C THR A 339 7.40 8.92 -5.53
N PHE A 340 8.57 9.46 -5.87
CA PHE A 340 9.05 10.70 -5.27
C PHE A 340 8.13 11.88 -5.64
N SER A 341 7.82 12.71 -4.66
CA SER A 341 6.68 13.64 -4.63
C SER A 341 6.82 14.63 -3.49
N LEU A 342 5.90 15.60 -3.37
CA LEU A 342 5.87 16.53 -2.23
C LEU A 342 5.80 15.80 -0.86
N ASN A 343 5.14 14.65 -0.80
CA ASN A 343 5.01 13.87 0.43
C ASN A 343 6.34 13.19 0.83
N THR A 344 7.21 12.86 -0.12
CA THR A 344 8.55 12.33 0.21
C THR A 344 9.52 13.46 0.56
N ALA A 345 9.41 14.62 -0.09
CA ALA A 345 10.13 15.84 0.32
C ALA A 345 9.77 16.29 1.74
N THR A 346 8.54 16.00 2.20
CA THR A 346 8.11 16.19 3.60
C THR A 346 8.98 15.40 4.58
N ILE A 347 9.41 14.18 4.23
CA ILE A 347 10.29 13.38 5.09
C ILE A 347 11.66 14.02 5.19
N ALA A 348 12.26 14.43 4.07
CA ALA A 348 13.53 15.16 4.06
C ALA A 348 13.48 16.40 4.94
N ARG A 349 12.47 17.26 4.73
CA ARG A 349 12.30 18.48 5.53
C ARG A 349 12.05 18.17 7.00
N PHE A 350 11.30 17.13 7.32
CA PHE A 350 11.07 16.71 8.71
C PHE A 350 12.37 16.32 9.41
N VAL A 351 13.29 15.65 8.70
CA VAL A 351 14.61 15.26 9.22
C VAL A 351 15.50 16.49 9.48
N GLU A 352 15.44 17.50 8.61
CA GLU A 352 16.22 18.74 8.71
C GLU A 352 15.68 19.72 9.77
N THR A 353 14.37 19.70 9.99
CA THR A 353 13.70 20.54 10.98
C THR A 353 13.91 19.93 12.36
N SER A 354 14.14 20.71 13.41
CA SER A 354 14.37 20.17 14.78
C SER A 354 13.47 20.78 15.85
N ASP A 355 12.97 21.98 15.62
CA ASP A 355 12.10 22.77 16.48
C ASP A 355 10.63 22.34 16.44
N ARG A 356 10.27 21.44 15.52
CA ARG A 356 8.92 20.85 15.36
C ARG A 356 7.81 21.94 15.35
N PRO A 357 7.82 22.83 14.35
CA PRO A 357 6.88 23.95 14.30
C PRO A 357 5.44 23.47 14.13
N ALA A 358 4.47 24.38 14.26
CA ALA A 358 3.09 24.08 13.93
C ALA A 358 2.95 23.61 12.48
N PRO A 359 2.00 22.71 12.14
CA PRO A 359 1.84 22.15 10.80
C PRO A 359 1.79 23.22 9.69
N GLU A 360 1.11 24.34 9.93
CA GLU A 360 0.98 25.43 8.96
C GLU A 360 2.35 26.07 8.64
N ALA A 361 3.18 26.28 9.66
CA ALA A 361 4.52 26.83 9.52
C ALA A 361 5.47 25.83 8.83
N PHE A 362 5.32 24.54 9.13
CA PHE A 362 6.07 23.48 8.44
C PHE A 362 5.73 23.44 6.94
N VAL A 363 4.44 23.41 6.59
CA VAL A 363 3.99 23.37 5.18
C VAL A 363 4.43 24.62 4.43
N LYS A 364 4.33 25.80 5.05
CA LYS A 364 4.85 27.05 4.48
C LYS A 364 6.33 26.93 4.14
N SER A 365 7.16 26.50 5.10
CA SER A 365 8.60 26.34 4.90
C SER A 365 8.92 25.30 3.82
N LEU A 366 8.21 24.17 3.81
CA LEU A 366 8.37 23.13 2.79
C LEU A 366 8.10 23.71 1.40
N ALA A 367 6.98 24.41 1.22
CA ALA A 367 6.59 25.02 -0.04
C ALA A 367 7.60 26.06 -0.54
N GLU A 368 8.15 26.88 0.35
CA GLU A 368 9.20 27.86 0.01
C GLU A 368 10.43 27.18 -0.59
N GLY A 369 10.89 26.08 0.01
CA GLY A 369 12.05 25.34 -0.50
C GLY A 369 11.75 24.52 -1.75
N CYS A 370 10.62 23.81 -1.79
CA CYS A 370 10.29 22.91 -2.89
C CYS A 370 9.88 23.64 -4.16
N PHE A 371 9.28 24.84 -4.03
CA PHE A 371 8.68 25.57 -5.16
C PHE A 371 9.34 26.94 -5.40
N GLY A 372 10.42 27.26 -4.69
CA GLY A 372 11.18 28.52 -4.87
C GLY A 372 10.36 29.76 -4.54
N LEU A 373 9.43 29.67 -3.59
CA LEU A 373 8.51 30.76 -3.25
C LEU A 373 9.14 31.69 -2.20
N ALA A 374 8.85 32.99 -2.31
CA ALA A 374 9.16 33.96 -1.27
C ALA A 374 8.23 33.85 -0.04
N ASP A 375 6.99 33.41 -0.26
CA ASP A 375 6.02 33.11 0.80
C ASP A 375 5.20 31.86 0.44
N GLY A 376 5.38 30.80 1.23
CA GLY A 376 4.65 29.53 1.06
C GLY A 376 3.24 29.51 1.67
N SER A 377 2.76 30.61 2.25
CA SER A 377 1.49 30.64 2.98
C SER A 377 0.27 30.27 2.14
N GLY A 378 0.27 30.62 0.84
CA GLY A 378 -0.79 30.25 -0.10
C GLY A 378 -0.91 28.73 -0.29
N VAL A 379 0.22 28.05 -0.43
CA VAL A 379 0.28 26.58 -0.51
C VAL A 379 -0.20 25.95 0.80
N GLY A 380 0.19 26.51 1.95
CA GLY A 380 -0.30 26.06 3.26
C GLY A 380 -1.82 26.10 3.37
N LYS A 381 -2.47 27.15 2.84
CA LYS A 381 -3.94 27.23 2.79
C LYS A 381 -4.53 26.18 1.86
N ALA A 382 -3.96 25.98 0.67
CA ALA A 382 -4.41 24.95 -0.27
C ALA A 382 -4.36 23.55 0.35
N VAL A 383 -3.25 23.20 1.01
CA VAL A 383 -3.08 21.91 1.72
C VAL A 383 -4.14 21.73 2.81
N ALA A 384 -4.47 22.78 3.57
CA ALA A 384 -5.53 22.70 4.56
C ALA A 384 -6.90 22.38 3.95
N TYR A 385 -7.18 22.88 2.74
CA TYR A 385 -8.40 22.52 1.98
C TYR A 385 -8.35 21.08 1.46
N PHE A 386 -7.21 20.60 0.98
CA PHE A 386 -7.05 19.19 0.60
C PHE A 386 -7.28 18.23 1.78
N SER A 387 -6.79 18.58 2.97
CA SER A 387 -7.03 17.78 4.17
C SER A 387 -8.49 17.81 4.62
N LYS A 388 -9.19 18.94 4.48
CA LYS A 388 -10.65 19.00 4.69
C LYS A 388 -11.42 18.15 3.69
N ALA A 389 -10.98 18.16 2.43
CA ALA A 389 -11.58 17.37 1.37
C ALA A 389 -11.42 15.87 1.64
N LEU A 390 -10.22 15.40 1.98
CA LEU A 390 -10.01 13.98 2.30
C LEU A 390 -10.73 13.54 3.57
N ALA A 391 -11.02 14.43 4.53
CA ALA A 391 -11.86 14.08 5.68
C ALA A 391 -13.29 13.66 5.27
N TRP A 392 -13.76 14.08 4.09
CA TRP A 392 -15.02 13.63 3.51
C TRP A 392 -14.90 12.33 2.71
N LEU A 393 -13.71 11.81 2.44
CA LEU A 393 -13.56 10.57 1.69
C LEU A 393 -14.08 9.38 2.53
N PRO A 394 -15.05 8.61 2.03
CA PRO A 394 -15.51 7.41 2.72
C PRO A 394 -14.40 6.35 2.62
N SER A 395 -13.76 6.04 3.75
CA SER A 395 -12.54 5.21 3.78
C SER A 395 -12.75 3.98 4.63
N ASP A 396 -13.42 2.96 4.07
CA ASP A 396 -13.39 1.59 4.56
C ASP A 396 -12.69 0.66 3.57
N GLN A 397 -12.22 -0.50 4.07
CA GLN A 397 -11.44 -1.44 3.29
C GLN A 397 -12.15 -1.88 2.00
N ASP A 398 -13.40 -2.32 2.08
CA ASP A 398 -14.08 -2.90 0.92
C ASP A 398 -14.38 -1.83 -0.14
N LEU A 399 -14.80 -0.63 0.27
CA LEU A 399 -14.95 0.49 -0.66
C LEU A 399 -13.63 0.77 -1.38
N LEU A 400 -12.53 0.94 -0.66
CA LEU A 400 -11.23 1.27 -1.27
C LEU A 400 -10.72 0.18 -2.22
N TYR A 401 -11.03 -1.08 -1.95
CA TYR A 401 -10.61 -2.21 -2.79
C TYR A 401 -11.49 -2.43 -4.02
N PHE A 402 -12.76 -1.99 -4.04
CA PHE A 402 -13.70 -2.29 -5.13
C PHE A 402 -14.25 -1.07 -5.87
N TRP A 403 -14.00 0.15 -5.38
CA TRP A 403 -14.50 1.37 -6.02
C TRP A 403 -13.74 1.73 -7.31
N PRO A 404 -14.33 2.57 -8.19
CA PRO A 404 -13.75 2.90 -9.48
C PRO A 404 -12.67 3.99 -9.44
N GLY A 405 -12.31 4.52 -8.27
CA GLY A 405 -11.44 5.70 -8.14
C GLY A 405 -10.19 5.67 -9.01
N ASN A 406 -9.50 4.53 -9.04
CA ASN A 406 -8.25 4.37 -9.77
C ASN A 406 -8.40 4.32 -11.31
N TYR A 407 -9.59 4.01 -11.84
CA TYR A 407 -9.82 3.81 -13.28
C TYR A 407 -11.06 4.55 -13.82
N ALA A 408 -11.72 5.37 -13.02
CA ALA A 408 -12.92 6.10 -13.42
C ALA A 408 -12.76 6.95 -14.69
N PRO A 409 -11.61 7.60 -14.96
CA PRO A 409 -11.39 8.35 -16.20
C PRO A 409 -11.45 7.52 -17.48
N SER A 410 -11.27 6.19 -17.41
CA SER A 410 -11.35 5.27 -18.54
C SER A 410 -12.59 4.38 -18.50
N TYR A 411 -13.33 4.36 -17.38
CA TYR A 411 -14.51 3.51 -17.20
C TYR A 411 -15.68 3.96 -18.08
N PRO A 412 -16.31 3.07 -18.86
CA PRO A 412 -17.43 3.42 -19.74
C PRO A 412 -18.70 3.78 -18.96
N LEU A 413 -19.46 4.77 -19.44
CA LEU A 413 -20.77 5.13 -18.89
C LEU A 413 -21.88 4.65 -19.83
N THR A 414 -22.91 4.02 -19.28
CA THR A 414 -24.05 3.52 -20.06
C THR A 414 -25.33 3.48 -19.23
N LEU A 415 -26.50 3.57 -19.88
CA LEU A 415 -27.81 3.29 -19.28
C LEU A 415 -28.30 1.84 -19.52
N ALA A 416 -27.47 0.97 -20.09
CA ALA A 416 -27.80 -0.45 -20.20
C ALA A 416 -28.15 -1.03 -18.81
N PRO A 417 -29.05 -2.03 -18.71
CA PRO A 417 -29.35 -2.68 -17.42
C PRO A 417 -28.08 -3.17 -16.71
N LEU A 418 -28.10 -3.18 -15.37
CA LEU A 418 -27.00 -3.73 -14.58
C LEU A 418 -26.80 -5.21 -14.93
N THR A 419 -25.56 -5.58 -15.25
CA THR A 419 -25.19 -6.96 -15.55
C THR A 419 -25.01 -7.78 -14.28
N GLY A 420 -24.64 -7.12 -13.18
CA GLY A 420 -24.26 -7.77 -11.93
C GLY A 420 -22.84 -8.33 -11.94
N ALA A 421 -22.05 -8.02 -12.98
CA ALA A 421 -20.64 -8.37 -13.00
C ALA A 421 -19.88 -7.52 -11.96
N PRO A 422 -18.97 -8.11 -11.17
CA PRO A 422 -18.24 -7.37 -10.15
C PRO A 422 -17.35 -6.29 -10.78
N MET A 423 -17.22 -5.14 -10.13
CA MET A 423 -16.30 -4.07 -10.56
C MET A 423 -14.82 -4.52 -10.58
N GLY A 424 -14.48 -5.55 -9.81
CA GLY A 424 -13.13 -6.06 -9.66
C GLY A 424 -12.26 -5.19 -8.74
N TRP A 425 -11.03 -5.61 -8.53
CA TRP A 425 -10.11 -4.97 -7.58
C TRP A 425 -9.59 -3.65 -8.15
N SER A 426 -9.58 -2.61 -7.34
CA SER A 426 -9.18 -1.25 -7.71
C SER A 426 -7.69 -1.14 -8.03
N CYS A 427 -6.87 -2.07 -7.51
CA CYS A 427 -5.43 -2.11 -7.68
C CYS A 427 -4.92 -3.02 -8.82
N LEU A 428 -5.77 -3.85 -9.40
CA LEU A 428 -5.41 -4.79 -10.47
C LEU A 428 -6.06 -4.42 -11.78
N LEU A 429 -5.41 -4.73 -12.90
CA LEU A 429 -6.02 -4.58 -14.23
C LEU A 429 -6.89 -5.82 -14.52
N GLN A 430 -8.20 -5.66 -14.40
CA GLN A 430 -9.21 -6.70 -14.60
C GLN A 430 -10.31 -6.20 -15.53
N GLU A 431 -11.08 -7.12 -16.09
CA GLU A 431 -12.34 -6.76 -16.74
C GLU A 431 -13.27 -6.09 -15.72
N ARG A 432 -13.83 -4.94 -16.09
CA ARG A 432 -14.64 -4.11 -15.19
C ARG A 432 -16.10 -4.41 -15.40
N GLY A 433 -16.78 -4.85 -14.34
CA GLY A 433 -18.23 -5.00 -14.33
C GLY A 433 -18.95 -3.69 -14.00
N ASP A 434 -20.11 -3.81 -13.36
CA ASP A 434 -20.97 -2.69 -12.96
C ASP A 434 -21.63 -2.85 -11.59
N ASP A 435 -21.28 -3.90 -10.85
CA ASP A 435 -21.75 -4.13 -9.49
C ASP A 435 -20.85 -3.43 -8.46
N LEU A 436 -21.39 -2.36 -7.88
CA LEU A 436 -20.78 -1.60 -6.78
C LEU A 436 -21.23 -2.07 -5.39
N SER A 437 -22.03 -3.14 -5.27
CA SER A 437 -22.53 -3.62 -3.98
C SER A 437 -21.41 -3.99 -3.00
N ALA A 438 -20.25 -4.43 -3.51
CA ALA A 438 -19.05 -4.70 -2.72
C ALA A 438 -18.47 -3.44 -2.05
N THR A 439 -18.82 -2.25 -2.52
CA THR A 439 -18.43 -0.96 -1.90
C THR A 439 -19.43 -0.50 -0.83
N GLU A 440 -20.59 -1.17 -0.72
CA GLU A 440 -21.68 -0.75 0.16
C GLU A 440 -21.64 -1.43 1.54
N THR A 441 -20.54 -1.26 2.26
CA THR A 441 -20.30 -1.91 3.57
C THR A 441 -20.60 -0.97 4.74
N GLN A 442 -19.80 0.09 4.90
CA GLN A 442 -20.01 1.12 5.92
C GLN A 442 -20.76 2.35 5.37
N PHE A 443 -20.79 2.49 4.05
CA PHE A 443 -21.43 3.60 3.33
C PHE A 443 -22.33 3.04 2.23
N THR A 444 -23.52 3.60 2.05
CA THR A 444 -24.33 3.31 0.86
C THR A 444 -23.78 4.04 -0.36
N ALA A 445 -24.18 3.62 -1.56
CA ALA A 445 -23.83 4.33 -2.79
C ALA A 445 -24.31 5.80 -2.77
N ASP A 446 -25.48 6.06 -2.18
CA ASP A 446 -26.02 7.42 -1.99
C ASP A 446 -25.17 8.27 -1.03
N GLU A 447 -24.71 7.68 0.09
CA GLU A 447 -23.81 8.36 1.02
C GLU A 447 -22.44 8.63 0.39
N THR A 448 -21.91 7.70 -0.40
CA THR A 448 -20.66 7.87 -1.14
C THR A 448 -20.75 9.02 -2.15
N VAL A 449 -21.87 9.15 -2.86
CA VAL A 449 -22.13 10.30 -3.75
C VAL A 449 -22.11 11.62 -3.00
N GLU A 450 -22.75 11.68 -1.82
CA GLU A 450 -22.77 12.91 -1.02
C GLU A 450 -21.39 13.27 -0.48
N CYS A 451 -20.65 12.27 0.00
CA CYS A 451 -19.27 12.43 0.46
C CYS A 451 -18.36 12.97 -0.67
N LEU A 452 -18.46 12.42 -1.87
CA LEU A 452 -17.69 12.88 -3.03
C LEU A 452 -18.04 14.31 -3.44
N ARG A 453 -19.30 14.75 -3.32
CA ARG A 453 -19.68 16.15 -3.58
C ARG A 453 -19.02 17.12 -2.61
N HIS A 454 -19.05 16.80 -1.32
CA HIS A 454 -18.38 17.62 -0.30
C HIS A 454 -16.86 17.63 -0.47
N LEU A 455 -16.28 16.47 -0.74
CA LEU A 455 -14.86 16.33 -1.05
C LEU A 455 -14.47 17.25 -2.21
N LEU A 456 -15.19 17.18 -3.34
CA LEU A 456 -14.88 17.99 -4.52
C LEU A 456 -15.01 19.49 -4.26
N ALA A 457 -16.01 19.92 -3.48
CA ALA A 457 -16.18 21.33 -3.13
C ALA A 457 -14.97 21.90 -2.37
N GLU A 458 -14.47 21.17 -1.36
CA GLU A 458 -13.28 21.56 -0.61
C GLU A 458 -12.00 21.42 -1.45
N TRP A 459 -11.91 20.36 -2.25
CA TRP A 459 -10.73 20.09 -3.09
C TRP A 459 -10.55 21.17 -4.17
N ASP A 460 -11.62 21.54 -4.86
CA ASP A 460 -11.59 22.58 -5.90
C ASP A 460 -11.20 23.95 -5.33
N ALA A 461 -11.66 24.27 -4.12
CA ALA A 461 -11.22 25.47 -3.40
C ALA A 461 -9.70 25.43 -3.10
N GLY A 462 -9.19 24.26 -2.70
CA GLY A 462 -7.76 24.02 -2.53
C GLY A 462 -6.97 24.17 -3.83
N VAL A 463 -7.48 23.63 -4.94
CA VAL A 463 -6.84 23.74 -6.28
C VAL A 463 -6.74 25.20 -6.71
N ALA A 464 -7.79 25.99 -6.55
CA ALA A 464 -7.77 27.42 -6.89
C ALA A 464 -6.71 28.19 -6.08
N LEU A 465 -6.62 27.93 -4.77
CA LEU A 465 -5.59 28.55 -3.92
C LEU A 465 -4.17 28.10 -4.30
N LEU A 466 -4.00 26.83 -4.69
CA LEU A 466 -2.72 26.30 -5.12
C LEU A 466 -2.27 26.95 -6.44
N ASP A 467 -3.18 27.10 -7.40
CA ASP A 467 -2.90 27.77 -8.67
C ASP A 467 -2.47 29.22 -8.47
N ASP A 468 -3.19 29.97 -7.64
CA ASP A 468 -2.84 31.35 -7.31
C ASP A 468 -1.44 31.41 -6.66
N ALA A 469 -1.19 30.54 -5.67
CA ALA A 469 0.06 30.50 -4.93
C ALA A 469 1.28 30.11 -5.80
N LEU A 470 1.07 29.28 -6.81
CA LEU A 470 2.14 28.76 -7.67
C LEU A 470 2.20 29.44 -9.05
N SER A 471 1.35 30.44 -9.31
CA SER A 471 1.27 31.16 -10.59
C SER A 471 2.59 31.80 -11.04
N GLY A 472 3.44 32.22 -10.09
CA GLY A 472 4.74 32.82 -10.35
C GLY A 472 5.94 31.89 -10.19
N SER A 473 5.74 30.59 -9.94
CA SER A 473 6.85 29.63 -9.79
C SER A 473 7.19 28.98 -11.13
N GLU A 474 8.48 29.04 -11.50
CA GLU A 474 9.04 28.36 -12.67
C GLU A 474 9.57 26.94 -12.35
N GLU A 475 9.48 26.53 -11.08
CA GLU A 475 9.98 25.24 -10.63
C GLU A 475 9.22 24.08 -11.27
N LYS A 476 9.96 23.04 -11.68
CA LYS A 476 9.35 21.83 -12.25
C LYS A 476 8.42 21.14 -11.23
N SER A 477 8.83 21.10 -9.97
CA SER A 477 8.05 20.59 -8.84
C SER A 477 6.71 21.32 -8.69
N ALA A 478 6.69 22.65 -8.83
CA ALA A 478 5.46 23.44 -8.74
C ALA A 478 4.49 23.07 -9.86
N ARG A 479 4.95 23.00 -11.12
CA ARG A 479 4.10 22.58 -12.25
C ARG A 479 3.55 21.17 -12.07
N LEU A 480 4.38 20.24 -11.62
CA LEU A 480 3.97 18.86 -11.39
C LEU A 480 2.94 18.76 -10.26
N GLU A 481 3.15 19.44 -9.14
CA GLU A 481 2.23 19.38 -7.99
C GLU A 481 0.86 19.99 -8.34
N ARG A 482 0.84 21.09 -9.11
CA ARG A 482 -0.41 21.64 -9.65
C ARG A 482 -1.14 20.61 -10.50
N GLY A 483 -0.44 19.97 -11.44
CA GLY A 483 -1.04 18.95 -12.29
C GLY A 483 -1.61 17.77 -11.51
N VAL A 484 -0.93 17.34 -10.44
CA VAL A 484 -1.42 16.31 -9.53
C VAL A 484 -2.70 16.75 -8.83
N ALA A 485 -2.74 17.94 -8.24
CA ALA A 485 -3.92 18.45 -7.54
C ALA A 485 -5.15 18.59 -8.47
N HIS A 486 -4.95 19.08 -9.70
CA HIS A 486 -5.99 19.13 -10.72
C HIS A 486 -6.47 17.72 -11.12
N ALA A 487 -5.53 16.81 -11.38
CA ALA A 487 -5.87 15.44 -11.77
C ALA A 487 -6.71 14.73 -10.69
N ILE A 488 -6.37 14.89 -9.41
CA ILE A 488 -7.13 14.31 -8.30
C ILE A 488 -8.59 14.81 -8.31
N SER A 489 -8.83 16.12 -8.47
CA SER A 489 -10.20 16.67 -8.59
C SER A 489 -10.97 15.98 -9.72
N HIS A 490 -10.38 15.92 -10.90
CA HIS A 490 -11.03 15.35 -12.08
C HIS A 490 -11.29 13.84 -11.93
N ILE A 491 -10.38 13.09 -11.31
CA ILE A 491 -10.55 11.65 -11.06
C ILE A 491 -11.70 11.40 -10.07
N TYR A 492 -11.76 12.14 -8.96
CA TYR A 492 -12.88 12.03 -8.02
C TYR A 492 -14.21 12.47 -8.65
N ARG A 493 -14.19 13.43 -9.58
CA ARG A 493 -15.38 13.82 -10.34
C ARG A 493 -15.85 12.73 -11.29
N SER A 494 -14.93 12.08 -12.01
CA SER A 494 -15.28 10.89 -12.80
C SER A 494 -15.84 9.77 -11.92
N THR A 495 -15.27 9.56 -10.73
CA THR A 495 -15.75 8.58 -9.75
C THR A 495 -17.18 8.89 -9.31
N LEU A 496 -17.47 10.16 -9.00
CA LEU A 496 -18.82 10.65 -8.69
C LEU A 496 -19.81 10.35 -9.83
N HIS A 497 -19.41 10.61 -11.08
CA HIS A 497 -20.25 10.32 -12.24
C HIS A 497 -20.53 8.82 -12.41
N VAL A 498 -19.55 7.94 -12.13
CA VAL A 498 -19.77 6.48 -12.15
C VAL A 498 -20.83 6.07 -11.13
N TYR A 499 -20.73 6.53 -9.88
CA TYR A 499 -21.74 6.24 -8.86
C TYR A 499 -23.12 6.82 -9.23
N GLN A 500 -23.19 8.04 -9.76
CA GLN A 500 -24.46 8.63 -10.17
C GLN A 500 -25.13 7.82 -11.30
N VAL A 501 -24.35 7.36 -12.29
CA VAL A 501 -24.88 6.50 -13.36
C VAL A 501 -25.31 5.14 -12.80
N TYR A 502 -24.56 4.55 -11.87
CA TYR A 502 -24.98 3.33 -11.17
C TYR A 502 -26.34 3.51 -10.47
N LEU A 503 -26.53 4.59 -9.71
CA LEU A 503 -27.80 4.89 -9.04
C LEU A 503 -28.94 5.09 -10.05
N LEU A 504 -28.70 5.77 -11.18
CA LEU A 504 -29.70 5.92 -12.24
C LEU A 504 -30.15 4.56 -12.80
N ARG A 505 -29.20 3.64 -13.02
CA ARG A 505 -29.48 2.29 -13.54
C ARG A 505 -30.22 1.43 -12.52
N ARG A 506 -29.89 1.56 -11.23
CA ARG A 506 -30.51 0.86 -10.10
C ARG A 506 -31.96 1.32 -9.88
N ASP A 507 -32.16 2.63 -9.77
CA ASP A 507 -33.42 3.21 -9.28
C ASP A 507 -34.41 3.56 -10.39
N ARG A 508 -33.92 3.74 -11.63
CA ARG A 508 -34.71 4.03 -12.83
C ARG A 508 -35.76 5.14 -12.64
N PRO A 509 -35.38 6.34 -12.17
CA PRO A 509 -36.33 7.44 -11.97
C PRO A 509 -36.94 7.91 -13.32
N GLU A 510 -38.11 8.56 -13.28
CA GLU A 510 -38.81 9.00 -14.50
C GLU A 510 -37.99 9.99 -15.35
N ASP A 511 -37.12 10.78 -14.72
CA ASP A 511 -36.24 11.78 -15.36
C ASP A 511 -34.82 11.25 -15.66
N MET A 512 -34.63 9.92 -15.64
CA MET A 512 -33.33 9.26 -15.83
C MET A 512 -32.56 9.75 -17.06
N ASP A 513 -33.19 9.84 -18.22
CA ASP A 513 -32.52 10.24 -19.47
C ASP A 513 -32.01 11.70 -19.41
N ALA A 514 -32.77 12.59 -18.76
CA ALA A 514 -32.37 13.98 -18.59
C ALA A 514 -31.18 14.09 -17.64
N ARG A 515 -31.21 13.37 -16.51
CA ARG A 515 -30.09 13.31 -15.55
C ARG A 515 -28.85 12.69 -16.19
N TYR A 516 -29.02 11.62 -16.94
CA TYR A 516 -27.92 10.96 -17.64
C TYR A 516 -27.26 11.88 -18.68
N GLY A 517 -28.05 12.56 -19.51
CA GLY A 517 -27.52 13.53 -20.47
C GLY A 517 -26.72 14.66 -19.80
N ALA A 518 -27.15 15.13 -18.63
CA ALA A 518 -26.40 16.11 -17.84
C ALA A 518 -25.05 15.54 -17.34
N ILE A 519 -25.04 14.29 -16.88
CA ILE A 519 -23.80 13.61 -16.44
C ILE A 519 -22.84 13.41 -17.61
N LEU A 520 -23.32 12.99 -18.79
CA LEU A 520 -22.46 12.83 -19.98
C LEU A 520 -21.79 14.14 -20.40
N ALA A 521 -22.54 15.25 -20.39
CA ALA A 521 -22.00 16.56 -20.72
C ALA A 521 -20.96 17.02 -19.68
N ALA A 522 -21.24 16.82 -18.39
CA ALA A 522 -20.33 17.15 -17.31
C ALA A 522 -19.05 16.29 -17.35
N GLU A 523 -19.15 14.98 -17.61
CA GLU A 523 -18.01 14.09 -17.72
C GLU A 523 -17.17 14.39 -18.97
N THR A 524 -17.80 14.72 -20.10
CA THR A 524 -17.07 15.15 -21.30
C THR A 524 -16.22 16.39 -21.02
N ALA A 525 -16.78 17.39 -20.35
CA ALA A 525 -16.06 18.59 -19.95
C ALA A 525 -14.93 18.27 -18.94
N ASN A 526 -15.22 17.43 -17.95
CA ASN A 526 -14.27 16.98 -16.94
C ASN A 526 -13.04 16.29 -17.57
N LEU A 527 -13.27 15.32 -18.46
CA LEU A 527 -12.20 14.56 -19.13
C LEU A 527 -11.41 15.44 -20.12
N THR A 528 -12.08 16.39 -20.78
CA THR A 528 -11.40 17.36 -21.65
C THR A 528 -10.44 18.24 -20.85
N ALA A 529 -10.80 18.61 -19.62
CA ALA A 529 -9.95 19.37 -18.71
C ALA A 529 -8.84 18.52 -18.07
N LEU A 530 -9.08 17.23 -17.81
CA LEU A 530 -8.09 16.29 -17.29
C LEU A 530 -6.99 15.96 -18.31
N LEU A 531 -7.36 15.81 -19.58
CA LEU A 531 -6.48 15.26 -20.62
C LEU A 531 -5.10 15.96 -20.72
N PRO A 532 -4.99 17.30 -20.74
CA PRO A 532 -3.69 17.97 -20.81
C PRO A 532 -2.76 17.66 -19.62
N TRP A 533 -3.32 17.42 -18.44
CA TRP A 533 -2.53 17.07 -17.25
C TRP A 533 -1.94 15.68 -17.37
N VAL A 534 -2.74 14.71 -17.84
CA VAL A 534 -2.29 13.32 -18.04
C VAL A 534 -1.27 13.23 -19.19
N GLU A 535 -1.43 14.03 -20.23
CA GLU A 535 -0.44 14.12 -21.32
C GLU A 535 0.91 14.70 -20.85
N ALA A 536 0.88 15.63 -19.91
CA ALA A 536 2.07 16.32 -19.41
C ALA A 536 2.84 15.53 -18.33
N ASP A 537 2.19 14.62 -17.61
CA ASP A 537 2.78 13.86 -16.51
C ASP A 537 2.51 12.34 -16.63
N PRO A 538 3.50 11.54 -17.05
CA PRO A 538 3.35 10.09 -17.20
C PRO A 538 3.19 9.36 -15.86
N ARG A 539 3.31 10.04 -14.71
CA ARG A 539 3.03 9.41 -13.41
C ARG A 539 1.53 9.28 -13.15
N LEU A 540 0.69 10.07 -13.83
CA LEU A 540 -0.76 10.05 -13.68
C LEU A 540 -1.35 8.85 -14.43
N GLY A 541 -2.22 8.11 -13.76
CA GLY A 541 -2.85 6.89 -14.28
C GLY A 541 -2.04 5.61 -14.02
N PHE A 542 -0.77 5.71 -13.63
CA PHE A 542 0.06 4.54 -13.35
C PHE A 542 -0.20 3.99 -11.94
N HIS A 543 -0.48 2.69 -11.84
CA HIS A 543 -0.63 1.97 -10.57
C HIS A 543 0.55 1.01 -10.36
N ALA A 544 1.37 1.28 -9.33
CA ALA A 544 2.61 0.54 -9.11
C ALA A 544 2.40 -0.92 -8.66
N GLU A 545 1.27 -1.27 -8.07
CA GLU A 545 1.01 -2.66 -7.67
C GLU A 545 0.91 -3.61 -8.87
N CYS A 546 0.06 -3.31 -9.84
CA CYS A 546 -0.07 -4.10 -11.07
C CYS A 546 0.95 -3.70 -12.16
N GLN A 547 1.74 -2.65 -11.94
CA GLN A 547 2.70 -2.09 -12.91
C GLN A 547 2.04 -1.78 -14.27
N ARG A 548 0.83 -1.20 -14.24
CA ARG A 548 0.04 -0.83 -15.43
C ARG A 548 -0.60 0.54 -15.26
N TYR A 549 -0.92 1.15 -16.39
CA TYR A 549 -1.77 2.34 -16.42
C TYR A 549 -3.24 1.91 -16.36
N MET A 550 -3.97 2.43 -15.38
CA MET A 550 -5.43 2.25 -15.24
C MET A 550 -6.22 3.15 -16.18
N PHE A 551 -5.61 4.26 -16.59
CA PHE A 551 -6.07 5.12 -17.68
C PHE A 551 -4.86 5.75 -18.38
N THR A 552 -5.02 6.06 -19.66
CA THR A 552 -4.04 6.76 -20.49
C THR A 552 -4.71 7.92 -21.23
N PRO A 553 -3.95 8.84 -21.84
CA PRO A 553 -4.53 9.86 -22.72
C PRO A 553 -5.43 9.25 -23.82
N GLU A 554 -5.06 8.10 -24.37
CA GLU A 554 -5.82 7.39 -25.42
C GLU A 554 -7.14 6.86 -24.87
N SER A 555 -7.15 6.24 -23.69
CA SER A 555 -8.40 5.76 -23.10
C SER A 555 -9.34 6.92 -22.72
N ILE A 556 -8.79 8.05 -22.28
CA ILE A 556 -9.57 9.26 -21.98
C ILE A 556 -10.20 9.82 -23.27
N ARG A 557 -9.42 9.97 -24.36
CA ARG A 557 -9.94 10.42 -25.66
C ARG A 557 -11.02 9.48 -26.21
N ALA A 558 -10.83 8.17 -26.05
CA ALA A 558 -11.82 7.17 -26.43
C ALA A 558 -13.13 7.35 -25.65
N LYS A 559 -13.05 7.50 -24.33
CA LYS A 559 -14.24 7.79 -23.49
C LYS A 559 -14.91 9.10 -23.88
N ILE A 560 -14.16 10.19 -24.10
CA ILE A 560 -14.72 11.47 -24.57
C ILE A 560 -15.53 11.28 -25.86
N THR A 561 -14.99 10.51 -26.82
CA THR A 561 -15.64 10.26 -28.11
C THR A 561 -16.95 9.50 -27.93
N ASP A 562 -16.93 8.44 -27.11
CA ASP A 562 -18.11 7.65 -26.78
C ASP A 562 -19.21 8.50 -26.11
N LEU A 563 -18.86 9.32 -25.12
CA LEU A 563 -19.82 10.20 -24.43
C LEU A 563 -20.46 11.23 -25.41
N GLN A 564 -19.67 11.78 -26.33
CA GLN A 564 -20.16 12.70 -27.36
C GLN A 564 -21.10 12.02 -28.37
N ASP A 565 -20.81 10.77 -28.74
CA ASP A 565 -21.69 9.96 -29.61
C ASP A 565 -23.02 9.67 -28.92
N GLN A 566 -22.99 9.29 -27.64
CA GLN A 566 -24.21 9.08 -26.85
C GLN A 566 -25.06 10.36 -26.75
N LEU A 567 -24.44 11.52 -26.47
CA LEU A 567 -25.14 12.81 -26.43
C LEU A 567 -25.82 13.17 -27.75
N ARG A 568 -25.14 12.93 -28.89
CA ARG A 568 -25.69 13.17 -30.23
C ARG A 568 -26.87 12.24 -30.55
N ALA A 569 -26.77 10.97 -30.15
CA ALA A 569 -27.85 10.01 -30.32
C ALA A 569 -29.10 10.39 -29.51
N SER A 570 -28.93 10.83 -28.26
CA SER A 570 -30.04 11.30 -27.41
C SER A 570 -30.69 12.58 -27.93
N ALA A 571 -29.95 13.46 -28.61
CA ALA A 571 -30.49 14.68 -29.22
C ALA A 571 -31.31 14.41 -30.50
N SER A 572 -31.03 13.30 -31.20
CA SER A 572 -31.71 12.93 -32.45
C SER A 572 -33.02 12.14 -32.22
N GLN A 573 -33.29 11.73 -30.97
CA GLN A 573 -34.51 11.01 -30.56
C GLN A 573 -35.57 11.92 -29.90
N LYS A 574 -35.25 13.20 -29.66
CA LYS A 574 -36.20 14.25 -29.25
C LYS A 574 -36.64 15.06 -30.45
#